data_AF-A0AAW5A699-F1
#
_entry.id   AF-A0AAW5A699-F1
#
_cell.length_a   1.000
_cell.length_b   1.000
_cell.length_c   1.000
_cell.angle_alpha   90.00
_cell.angle_beta   90.00
_cell.angle_gamma   90.00
#
_symmetry.space_group_name_H-M   'P 1'
#
loop_
_entity.id
_entity.type
_entity.pdbx_description
1 polymer ?
#
loop_
_entity_poly.entity_id
_entity_poly.type
_entity_poly.pdbx_seq_one_letter_code
_entity_poly.pdbx_strand_id
1 'polypeptide(L)' 'MFVLIDGRPVTLSDDQHDQLLRQLELPSDFVLVDATGLLQHDTGNGTVQIPLPSGQVVAAFENHSGQRRYGVVSI' A
#
# COMPACT_ATOMS: atom_id res chain seq x y z
N MET A 1 3.51 8.60 -10.94
CA MET A 1 3.91 7.18 -10.74
C MET A 1 2.73 6.24 -10.96
N PHE A 2 2.96 4.97 -11.32
CA PHE A 2 1.92 3.94 -11.37
C PHE A 2 2.16 2.87 -10.28
N VAL A 3 1.10 2.41 -9.64
CA VAL A 3 1.09 1.32 -8.66
C VAL A 3 0.01 0.30 -9.04
N LEU A 4 0.15 -0.95 -8.64
CA LEU A 4 -0.94 -1.91 -8.70
C LEU A 4 -1.70 -1.90 -7.37
N ILE A 5 -3.01 -1.67 -7.42
CA ILE A 5 -3.92 -1.88 -6.28
C ILE A 5 -4.80 -3.07 -6.61
N ASP A 6 -4.66 -4.16 -5.87
CA ASP A 6 -5.35 -5.43 -6.16
C ASP A 6 -5.18 -5.88 -7.63
N GLY A 7 -3.96 -5.70 -8.16
CA GLY A 7 -3.60 -6.02 -9.55
C GLY A 7 -4.10 -5.02 -10.61
N ARG A 8 -4.79 -3.94 -10.21
CA ARG A 8 -5.26 -2.88 -11.12
C ARG A 8 -4.29 -1.71 -11.13
N PRO A 9 -3.86 -1.22 -12.30
CA PRO A 9 -2.98 -0.06 -12.38
C PRO A 9 -3.72 1.21 -11.96
N VAL A 10 -3.13 1.93 -11.01
CA VAL A 10 -3.58 3.24 -10.53
C VAL A 10 -2.43 4.22 -10.72
N THR A 11 -2.74 5.39 -11.30
CA THR A 11 -1.78 6.48 -11.45
C THR A 11 -1.89 7.41 -10.25
N LEU A 12 -0.74 7.66 -9.60
CA LEU A 12 -0.59 8.65 -8.55
C LEU A 12 0.22 9.82 -9.07
N SER A 13 -0.22 11.04 -8.78
CA SER A 13 0.61 12.23 -8.89
C SER A 13 1.74 12.20 -7.86
N ASP A 14 2.78 13.01 -8.09
CA ASP A 14 3.91 13.10 -7.15
C ASP A 14 3.46 13.66 -5.80
N ASP A 15 2.52 14.62 -5.79
CA ASP A 15 1.91 15.16 -4.57
C ASP A 15 1.17 14.08 -3.76
N GLN A 16 0.44 13.19 -4.44
CA GLN A 16 -0.24 12.06 -3.80
C GLN A 16 0.77 11.09 -3.21
N HIS A 17 1.84 10.75 -3.94
CA HIS A 17 2.91 9.88 -3.43
C HIS A 17 3.55 10.45 -2.17
N ASP A 18 3.93 11.73 -2.19
CA ASP A 18 4.51 12.41 -1.03
C ASP A 18 3.55 12.42 0.17
N GLN A 19 2.25 12.57 -0.08
CA GLN A 19 1.23 12.45 0.97
C GLN A 19 1.18 11.04 1.56
N LEU A 20 1.29 9.99 0.76
CA LEU A 20 1.30 8.61 1.26
C LEU A 20 2.54 8.31 2.10
N LEU A 21 3.71 8.79 1.69
CA LEU A 21 4.94 8.66 2.49
C LEU A 21 4.81 9.36 3.85
N ARG A 22 4.23 10.57 3.87
CA ARG A 22 3.99 11.32 5.11
C ARG A 22 3.05 10.59 6.07
N GLN A 23 2.03 9.89 5.58
CA GLN A 23 1.10 9.13 6.44
C GLN A 23 1.79 8.03 7.25
N LEU A 24 2.90 7.49 6.74
CA LEU A 24 3.68 6.42 7.38
C LEU A 24 5.05 6.89 7.88
N GLU A 25 5.29 8.21 7.89
CA GLU A 25 6.57 8.83 8.29
C GLU A 25 7.78 8.20 7.55
N LEU A 26 7.59 7.88 6.27
CA LEU A 26 8.62 7.27 5.44
C LEU A 26 9.54 8.33 4.82
N PRO A 27 10.84 8.04 4.68
CA PRO A 27 11.74 8.90 3.92
C PRO A 27 11.43 8.86 2.42
N SER A 28 11.87 9.89 1.70
CA SER A 28 11.54 10.13 0.29
C SER A 28 12.15 9.13 -0.70
N ASP A 29 13.09 8.28 -0.25
CA ASP A 29 13.69 7.22 -1.06
C ASP A 29 12.79 5.99 -1.21
N PHE A 30 11.67 5.95 -0.50
CA PHE A 30 10.66 4.90 -0.62
C PHE A 30 9.69 5.20 -1.77
N VAL A 31 9.40 4.17 -2.56
CA VAL A 31 8.39 4.20 -3.62
C VAL A 31 7.30 3.17 -3.34
N LEU A 32 6.06 3.50 -3.68
CA LEU A 32 4.95 2.59 -3.54
C LEU A 32 5.03 1.51 -4.64
N VAL A 33 5.11 0.24 -4.25
CA VAL A 33 5.31 -0.88 -5.19
C VAL A 33 4.08 -1.77 -5.34
N ASP A 34 3.23 -1.84 -4.32
CA ASP A 34 2.01 -2.63 -4.32
C ASP A 34 1.02 -2.09 -3.27
N ALA A 35 -0.27 -2.35 -3.46
CA ALA A 35 -1.27 -2.09 -2.44
C ALA A 35 -2.49 -3.02 -2.57
N THR A 36 -3.19 -3.23 -1.46
CA THR A 36 -4.42 -4.03 -1.44
C THR A 36 -5.49 -3.41 -0.56
N GLY A 37 -6.74 -3.44 -1.02
CA GLY A 37 -7.91 -3.09 -0.21
C GLY A 37 -8.40 -4.24 0.68
N LEU A 38 -7.71 -5.38 0.70
CA LEU A 38 -8.15 -6.60 1.38
C LEU A 38 -7.10 -7.11 2.36
N LEU A 39 -7.49 -7.33 3.61
CA LEU A 39 -6.71 -8.12 4.56
C LEU A 39 -7.04 -9.59 4.39
N GLN A 40 -6.02 -10.42 4.28
CA GLN A 40 -6.15 -11.87 4.29
C GLN A 40 -5.84 -12.39 5.70
N HIS A 41 -6.81 -13.05 6.30
CA HIS A 41 -6.63 -13.68 7.61
C HIS A 41 -6.81 -15.20 7.47
N ASP A 42 -5.76 -15.95 7.80
CA ASP A 42 -5.84 -17.40 7.93
C ASP A 42 -6.44 -17.76 9.29
N THR A 43 -7.59 -18.42 9.27
CA THR A 43 -8.33 -18.85 10.46
C THR A 43 -7.94 -20.26 10.93
N GLY A 44 -7.05 -20.95 10.21
CA GLY A 44 -6.74 -22.37 10.40
C GLY A 44 -7.74 -23.33 9.73
N ASN A 45 -8.93 -22.85 9.36
CA ASN A 45 -9.94 -23.58 8.58
C ASN A 45 -10.12 -23.01 7.17
N GLY A 46 -9.26 -22.07 6.78
CA GLY A 46 -9.32 -21.35 5.50
C GLY A 46 -8.97 -19.88 5.66
N THR A 47 -8.80 -19.21 4.52
CA THR A 47 -8.49 -17.78 4.45
C THR A 47 -9.78 -16.98 4.29
N VAL A 48 -9.99 -16.00 5.17
CA VAL A 48 -11.05 -15.01 5.02
C VAL A 48 -10.47 -13.71 4.48
N GLN A 49 -11.22 -13.04 3.59
CA GLN A 49 -10.88 -11.72 3.07
C GLN A 49 -11.70 -10.66 3.80
N ILE A 50 -11.01 -9.68 4.39
CA ILE A 50 -11.63 -8.59 5.16
C ILE A 50 -11.37 -7.30 4.38
N PRO A 51 -12.40 -6.63 3.85
CA PRO A 51 -12.22 -5.37 3.14
C PRO A 51 -11.83 -4.25 4.10
N LEU A 52 -10.90 -3.41 3.67
CA LEU A 52 -10.61 -2.15 4.32
C LEU A 52 -11.73 -1.13 4.09
N PRO A 53 -11.84 -0.10 4.95
CA PRO A 53 -12.72 1.03 4.69
C PRO A 53 -12.47 1.63 3.30
N SER A 54 -13.52 2.15 2.66
CA SER A 54 -13.40 2.79 1.35
C SER A 54 -12.36 3.91 1.39
N GLY A 55 -11.45 3.92 0.40
CA GLY A 55 -10.34 4.87 0.33
C GLY A 55 -9.11 4.47 1.16
N GLN A 56 -9.11 3.32 1.85
CA GLN A 56 -7.94 2.81 2.55
C GLN A 56 -7.38 1.56 1.87
N VAL A 57 -6.05 1.45 1.88
CA VAL A 57 -5.31 0.29 1.38
C VAL A 57 -4.16 -0.04 2.32
N VAL A 58 -3.79 -1.33 2.41
CA VAL A 58 -2.46 -1.71 2.89
C VAL A 58 -1.49 -1.47 1.74
N ALA A 59 -0.55 -0.57 1.94
CA ALA A 59 0.49 -0.23 0.98
C ALA A 59 1.81 -0.91 1.33
N ALA A 60 2.52 -1.36 0.29
CA ALA A 60 3.90 -1.81 0.37
C ALA A 60 4.81 -0.75 -0.29
N PHE A 61 5.77 -0.26 0.48
CA PHE A 61 6.79 0.67 0.01
C PHE A 61 8.15 -0.01 0.01
N GLU A 62 8.97 0.29 -0.98
CA GLU A 62 10.31 -0.26 -1.13
C GLU A 62 11.29 0.86 -1.48
N ASN A 63 12.51 0.82 -0.93
CA ASN A 63 13.58 1.74 -1.33
C ASN A 63 14.66 1.04 -2.17
N HIS A 64 15.60 1.81 -2.69
CA HIS A 64 16.69 1.29 -3.55
C HIS A 64 17.60 0.25 -2.88
N SER A 65 17.59 0.17 -1.54
CA SER A 65 18.32 -0.85 -0.79
C SER A 65 17.55 -2.17 -0.63
N GLY A 66 16.32 -2.24 -1.16
CA GLY A 66 15.42 -3.39 -1.03
C GLY A 66 14.72 -3.48 0.33
N GLN A 67 14.78 -2.42 1.14
CA GLN A 67 14.04 -2.38 2.41
C GLN A 67 12.57 -2.17 2.11
N ARG A 68 11.72 -3.05 2.64
CA ARG A 68 10.27 -2.96 2.48
C ARG A 68 9.58 -2.57 3.77
N ARG A 69 8.64 -1.63 3.66
CA ARG A 69 7.79 -1.16 4.77
C ARG A 69 6.34 -1.23 4.35
N TYR A 70 5.47 -1.52 5.31
CA TYR A 70 4.05 -1.73 5.09
C TYR A 70 3.23 -0.88 6.05
N GLY A 71 2.07 -0.43 5.62
CA GLY A 71 1.15 0.31 6.47
C GLY A 71 -0.18 0.59 5.78
N VAL A 72 -1.18 0.95 6.58
CA VAL A 72 -2.47 1.39 6.04
C VAL A 72 -2.35 2.86 5.68
N VAL A 73 -2.75 3.20 4.45
CA VAL A 73 -2.78 4.58 3.95
C VAL A 73 -4.13 4.90 3.34
N SER A 74 -4.48 6.19 3.34
CA SER A 74 -5.65 6.71 2.63
C SER A 74 -5.23 7.24 1.26
N ILE A 75 -5.89 6.76 0.20
CA ILE A 75 -5.64 7.11 -1.22
C ILE A 75 -6.66 8.11 -1.76
#